data_AF-A0A1D9LMS3-F1
#
_entry.id   AF-A0A1D9LMS3-F1
#
_cell.length_a   1.000
_cell.length_b   1.000
_cell.length_c   1.000
_cell.angle_alpha   90.00
_cell.angle_beta   90.00
_cell.angle_gamma   90.00
#
_symmetry.space_group_name_H-M   'P 1'
#
loop_
_entity.id
_entity.type
_entity.pdbx_description
1 polymer ?
#
loop_
_entity_poly.entity_id
_entity_poly.type
_entity_poly.pdbx_seq_one_letter_code
_entity_poly.pdbx_strand_id
1 'polypeptide(L)'
;MLDLLKRFFGIAPADESKYAGLAKARRKFLKLRAKFYGDLADSIEDGANPYELFSHKYALARERGNPMAPLFAYWRQRAASMNLRGTWEGTVPADDLMVIGSGERGDLPEALRFLARVVKIREGNAKAIKMAVALPIFLLVLMSGVQLGVAIGMMPIMEQIMPAERFPFIGKVLYYLSAAIRDFWFLIYGLPVLLGFAYFWSLPRWTGPLRNRLDRHLPYSVYRDLKASEFLVSLAALSQANTAVFDAVMLLERGATPWMRWHLARIRISLTANRSILKAMDTGLFSEEIFDRLSEYSERSNFEDGIRKIGLGTIEEIAEAIGERSAIMRNALVVMVGGFILLTIAGMMMTALEAGNQIQQMTTGG
;
A
#
# COMPACT_ATOMS: atom_id res chain seq x y z
N MET A 1 8.64 -18.49 26.06
CA MET A 1 9.35 -17.20 26.21
C MET A 1 10.56 -17.10 25.28
N LEU A 2 11.41 -18.13 25.19
CA LEU A 2 12.58 -18.16 24.30
C LEU A 2 12.26 -18.03 22.79
N ASP A 3 11.18 -18.61 22.29
CA ASP A 3 10.82 -18.51 20.85
C ASP A 3 10.31 -17.13 20.41
N LEU A 4 9.73 -16.37 21.35
CA LEU A 4 9.31 -14.98 21.10
C LEU A 4 10.54 -14.06 20.97
N LEU A 5 11.57 -14.28 21.78
CA LEU A 5 12.85 -13.56 21.68
C LEU A 5 13.62 -13.90 20.41
N LYS A 6 13.66 -15.19 20.00
CA LYS A 6 14.29 -15.62 18.74
C LYS A 6 13.63 -14.99 17.51
N ARG A 7 12.30 -14.87 17.49
CA ARG A 7 11.55 -14.17 16.42
C ARG A 7 11.83 -12.66 16.40
N PHE A 8 12.06 -12.03 17.55
CA PHE A 8 12.38 -10.60 17.63
C PHE A 8 13.80 -10.29 17.13
N PHE A 9 14.76 -11.20 17.36
CA PHE A 9 16.15 -11.08 16.88
C PHE A 9 16.41 -11.69 15.49
N GLY A 10 15.39 -12.14 14.77
CA GLY A 10 15.55 -12.69 13.43
C GLY A 10 16.30 -14.03 13.37
N ILE A 11 16.39 -14.75 14.49
CA ILE A 11 16.95 -16.11 14.56
C ILE A 11 15.86 -17.05 14.05
N ALA A 12 16.01 -17.47 12.79
CA ALA A 12 15.15 -18.47 12.18
C ALA A 12 15.19 -19.79 12.99
N PRO A 13 14.07 -20.51 13.17
CA PRO A 13 14.08 -21.81 13.85
C PRO A 13 15.06 -22.77 13.15
N ALA A 14 15.65 -23.72 13.90
CA ALA A 14 16.76 -24.58 13.45
C ALA A 14 16.49 -25.41 12.16
N ASP A 15 15.25 -25.48 11.71
CA ASP A 15 14.85 -26.13 10.45
C ASP A 15 14.94 -25.18 9.23
N GLU A 16 14.69 -23.87 9.43
CA GLU A 16 14.77 -22.87 8.36
C GLU A 16 16.22 -22.56 7.93
N SER A 17 17.21 -22.77 8.81
CA SER A 17 18.63 -22.56 8.50
C SER A 17 19.19 -23.58 7.50
N LYS A 18 18.51 -24.72 7.29
CA LYS A 18 18.89 -25.73 6.30
C LYS A 18 18.59 -25.29 4.85
N TYR A 19 17.74 -24.28 4.67
CA TYR A 19 17.27 -23.83 3.36
C TYR A 19 17.83 -22.46 3.00
N ALA A 20 19.05 -22.44 2.44
CA ALA A 20 19.64 -21.21 1.94
C ALA A 20 18.70 -20.52 0.93
N GLY A 21 18.39 -19.24 1.19
CA GLY A 21 17.51 -18.45 0.32
C GLY A 21 16.00 -18.58 0.59
N LEU A 22 15.57 -19.34 1.61
CA LEU A 22 14.16 -19.51 1.97
C LEU A 22 13.42 -18.17 2.18
N ALA A 23 14.04 -17.22 2.87
CA ALA A 23 13.44 -15.90 3.09
C ALA A 23 13.16 -15.14 1.78
N LYS A 24 14.07 -15.24 0.80
CA LYS A 24 13.89 -14.63 -0.53
C LYS A 24 12.80 -15.35 -1.33
N ALA A 25 12.81 -16.69 -1.28
CA ALA A 25 11.78 -17.54 -1.90
C ALA A 25 10.39 -17.22 -1.32
N ARG A 26 10.27 -17.10 0.00
CA ARG A 26 9.04 -16.70 0.69
C ARG A 26 8.54 -15.33 0.24
N ARG A 27 9.41 -14.32 0.17
CA ARG A 27 9.01 -12.98 -0.34
C ARG A 27 8.52 -13.03 -1.79
N LYS A 28 9.10 -13.89 -2.63
CA LYS A 28 8.65 -14.10 -4.01
C LYS A 28 7.30 -14.82 -4.03
N PHE A 29 7.13 -15.85 -3.21
CA PHE A 29 5.86 -16.56 -3.06
C PHE A 29 4.72 -15.63 -2.68
N LEU A 30 4.92 -14.76 -1.69
CA LEU A 30 3.87 -13.84 -1.23
C LEU A 30 3.33 -12.91 -2.35
N LYS A 31 4.13 -12.65 -3.40
CA LYS A 31 3.72 -11.89 -4.60
C LYS A 31 3.03 -12.73 -5.68
N LEU A 32 3.14 -14.05 -5.59
CA LEU A 32 2.59 -15.01 -6.55
C LEU A 32 1.48 -15.86 -5.94
N ARG A 33 1.18 -15.69 -4.64
CA ARG A 33 0.32 -16.58 -3.87
C ARG A 33 -1.11 -16.64 -4.41
N ALA A 34 -1.65 -15.54 -4.94
CA ALA A 34 -2.98 -15.54 -5.56
C ALA A 34 -3.06 -16.57 -6.70
N LYS A 35 -2.08 -16.54 -7.61
CA LYS A 35 -1.99 -17.50 -8.72
C LYS A 35 -1.73 -18.91 -8.19
N PHE A 36 -0.83 -19.04 -7.22
CA PHE A 36 -0.50 -20.35 -6.65
C PHE A 36 -1.72 -21.03 -6.03
N TYR A 37 -2.55 -20.31 -5.28
CA TYR A 37 -3.78 -20.86 -4.69
C TYR A 37 -4.78 -21.28 -5.77
N GLY A 38 -4.96 -20.48 -6.83
CA GLY A 38 -5.81 -20.85 -7.96
C GLY A 38 -5.32 -22.10 -8.68
N ASP A 39 -4.05 -22.11 -9.11
CA ASP A 39 -3.43 -23.25 -9.81
C ASP A 39 -3.49 -24.54 -8.96
N LEU A 40 -3.35 -24.41 -7.63
CA LEU A 40 -3.44 -25.54 -6.71
C LEU A 40 -4.88 -26.04 -6.55
N ALA A 41 -5.86 -25.14 -6.47
CA ALA A 41 -7.27 -25.52 -6.41
C ALA A 41 -7.68 -26.34 -7.64
N ASP A 42 -7.31 -25.85 -8.83
CA ASP A 42 -7.60 -26.52 -10.10
C ASP A 42 -6.91 -27.89 -10.16
N SER A 43 -5.65 -27.98 -9.73
CA SER A 43 -4.94 -29.27 -9.68
C SER A 43 -5.62 -30.29 -8.77
N ILE A 44 -6.13 -29.87 -7.60
CA ILE A 44 -6.80 -30.77 -6.64
C ILE A 44 -8.15 -31.23 -7.20
N GLU A 45 -8.90 -30.33 -7.85
CA GLU A 45 -10.18 -30.67 -8.49
C GLU A 45 -10.00 -31.64 -9.67
N ASP A 46 -8.89 -31.51 -10.42
CA ASP A 46 -8.45 -32.46 -11.44
C ASP A 46 -7.97 -33.82 -10.87
N GLY A 47 -8.00 -34.00 -9.55
CA GLY A 47 -7.66 -35.24 -8.85
C GLY A 47 -6.18 -35.36 -8.48
N ALA A 48 -5.37 -34.30 -8.60
CA ALA A 48 -3.97 -34.35 -8.18
C ALA A 48 -3.84 -34.37 -6.65
N ASN A 49 -2.88 -35.17 -6.16
CA ASN A 49 -2.53 -35.15 -4.75
C ASN A 49 -1.71 -33.88 -4.41
N PRO A 50 -2.21 -32.98 -3.53
CA PRO A 50 -1.53 -31.71 -3.23
C PRO A 50 -0.15 -31.90 -2.58
N TYR A 51 0.07 -33.03 -1.90
CA TYR A 51 1.35 -33.34 -1.24
C TYR A 51 2.43 -33.76 -2.25
N GLU A 52 2.04 -34.48 -3.31
CA GLU A 52 2.95 -34.88 -4.39
C GLU A 52 3.33 -33.70 -5.29
N LEU A 53 2.42 -32.72 -5.43
CA LEU A 53 2.63 -31.51 -6.21
C LEU A 53 3.87 -30.72 -5.76
N PHE A 54 4.20 -30.71 -4.46
CA PHE A 54 5.41 -30.04 -3.96
C PHE A 54 6.69 -30.73 -4.43
N SER A 55 6.70 -32.06 -4.51
CA SER A 55 7.84 -32.83 -5.03
C SER A 55 8.07 -32.53 -6.50
N HIS A 56 7.01 -32.53 -7.31
CA HIS A 56 7.09 -32.22 -8.72
C HIS A 56 7.51 -30.76 -8.96
N LYS A 57 6.91 -29.79 -8.26
CA LYS A 57 7.30 -28.36 -8.34
C LYS A 57 8.74 -28.14 -7.88
N TYR A 58 9.23 -28.87 -6.87
CA TYR A 58 10.63 -28.79 -6.44
C TYR A 58 11.59 -29.29 -7.53
N ALA A 59 11.32 -30.45 -8.15
CA ALA A 59 12.14 -30.99 -9.21
C ALA A 59 12.28 -30.01 -10.38
N LEU A 60 11.16 -29.49 -10.87
CA LEU A 60 11.13 -28.47 -11.93
C LEU A 60 11.83 -27.17 -11.53
N ALA A 61 11.63 -26.71 -10.28
CA ALA A 61 12.26 -25.50 -9.79
C ALA A 61 13.78 -25.64 -9.68
N ARG A 62 14.28 -26.82 -9.30
CA ARG A 62 15.71 -27.11 -9.23
C ARG A 62 16.34 -27.17 -10.62
N GLU A 63 15.72 -27.88 -11.55
CA GLU A 63 16.20 -28.01 -12.94
C GLU A 63 16.29 -26.64 -13.64
N ARG A 64 15.28 -25.79 -13.44
CA ARG A 64 15.21 -24.45 -14.08
C ARG A 64 15.94 -23.34 -13.31
N GLY A 65 16.64 -23.66 -12.22
CA GLY A 65 17.27 -22.65 -11.36
C GLY A 65 16.29 -21.62 -10.78
N ASN A 66 15.02 -22.01 -10.56
CA ASN A 66 13.99 -21.11 -10.06
C ASN A 66 14.25 -20.77 -8.58
N PRO A 67 14.27 -19.48 -8.18
CA PRO A 67 14.51 -19.07 -6.79
C PRO A 67 13.42 -19.51 -5.80
N MET A 68 12.34 -20.14 -6.27
CA MET A 68 11.33 -20.79 -5.42
C MET A 68 11.74 -22.19 -4.94
N ALA A 69 12.80 -22.79 -5.50
CA ALA A 69 13.23 -24.15 -5.15
C ALA A 69 13.44 -24.37 -3.65
N PRO A 70 14.07 -23.46 -2.87
CA PRO A 70 14.21 -23.65 -1.42
C PRO A 70 12.87 -23.74 -0.69
N LEU A 71 11.87 -22.99 -1.14
CA LEU A 71 10.53 -23.02 -0.53
C LEU A 71 9.79 -24.32 -0.84
N PHE A 72 9.86 -24.79 -2.09
CA PHE A 72 9.27 -26.09 -2.44
C PHE A 72 9.99 -27.26 -1.75
N ALA A 73 11.30 -27.16 -1.53
CA ALA A 73 12.05 -28.14 -0.77
C ALA A 73 11.59 -28.19 0.70
N TYR A 74 11.36 -27.02 1.30
CA TYR A 74 10.83 -26.88 2.66
C TYR A 74 9.41 -27.46 2.77
N TRP A 75 8.51 -27.13 1.84
CA TRP A 75 7.16 -27.69 1.82
C TRP A 75 7.15 -29.19 1.57
N ARG A 76 7.97 -29.69 0.63
CA ARG A 76 8.08 -31.13 0.35
C ARG A 76 8.46 -31.92 1.61
N GLN A 77 9.41 -31.45 2.41
CA GLN A 77 9.83 -32.14 3.62
C GLN A 77 8.68 -32.23 4.64
N ARG A 78 7.92 -31.14 4.79
CA ARG A 78 6.82 -31.07 5.77
C ARG A 78 5.51 -31.69 5.27
N ALA A 79 5.33 -31.81 3.97
CA ALA A 79 4.18 -32.48 3.34
C ALA A 79 4.03 -33.95 3.76
N ALA A 80 5.10 -34.57 4.27
CA ALA A 80 5.05 -35.91 4.86
C ALA A 80 4.06 -36.04 6.02
N SER A 81 3.67 -34.93 6.67
CA SER A 81 2.67 -34.94 7.75
C SER A 81 1.22 -34.98 7.26
N MET A 82 0.97 -35.06 5.93
CA MET A 82 -0.37 -35.06 5.30
C MET A 82 -1.31 -33.96 5.84
N ASN A 83 -0.75 -32.77 6.08
CA ASN A 83 -1.47 -31.61 6.58
C ASN A 83 -0.85 -30.35 5.97
N LEU A 84 -1.59 -29.66 5.11
CA LEU A 84 -1.18 -28.44 4.41
C LEU A 84 -0.98 -27.29 5.38
N ARG A 85 -1.83 -27.11 6.39
CA ARG A 85 -1.63 -26.09 7.42
C ARG A 85 -0.27 -26.26 8.11
N GLY A 86 0.10 -27.47 8.50
CA GLY A 86 1.39 -27.79 9.10
C GLY A 86 2.58 -27.68 8.13
N THR A 87 2.33 -27.95 6.86
CA THR A 87 3.33 -27.84 5.77
C THR A 87 3.71 -26.38 5.49
N TRP A 88 2.73 -25.49 5.53
CA TRP A 88 2.88 -24.09 5.15
C TRP A 88 3.14 -23.14 6.31
N GLU A 89 3.07 -23.63 7.55
CA GLU A 89 3.36 -22.86 8.75
C GLU A 89 4.73 -22.15 8.65
N GLY A 90 4.75 -20.87 9.03
CA GLY A 90 5.94 -20.00 8.96
C GLY A 90 6.21 -19.39 7.58
N THR A 91 5.67 -19.96 6.51
CA THR A 91 5.89 -19.49 5.12
C THR A 91 4.69 -18.77 4.52
N VAL A 92 3.49 -19.22 4.84
CA VAL A 92 2.20 -18.63 4.43
C VAL A 92 1.64 -17.75 5.56
N PRO A 93 0.92 -16.64 5.26
CA PRO A 93 0.30 -15.79 6.29
C PRO A 93 -0.71 -16.55 7.16
N ALA A 94 -0.82 -16.15 8.43
CA ALA A 94 -1.66 -16.85 9.41
C ALA A 94 -3.15 -16.87 9.02
N ASP A 95 -3.64 -15.79 8.43
CA ASP A 95 -5.03 -15.65 7.97
C ASP A 95 -5.34 -16.66 6.85
N ASP A 96 -4.45 -16.75 5.85
CA ASP A 96 -4.56 -17.73 4.76
C ASP A 96 -4.55 -19.18 5.32
N LEU A 97 -3.63 -19.49 6.26
CA LEU A 97 -3.50 -20.82 6.86
C LEU A 97 -4.76 -21.31 7.58
N MET A 98 -5.58 -20.41 8.13
CA MET A 98 -6.83 -20.79 8.79
C MET A 98 -7.91 -21.17 7.79
N VAL A 99 -8.06 -20.39 6.71
CA VAL A 99 -8.98 -20.72 5.61
C VAL A 99 -8.58 -22.03 4.93
N ILE A 100 -7.27 -22.28 4.81
CA ILE A 100 -6.76 -23.57 4.32
C ILE A 100 -7.12 -24.69 5.29
N GLY A 101 -6.86 -24.53 6.59
CA GLY A 101 -7.12 -25.57 7.58
C GLY A 101 -8.61 -25.88 7.80
N SER A 102 -9.53 -24.96 7.49
CA SER A 102 -10.95 -25.26 7.39
C SER A 102 -11.29 -25.98 6.09
N GLY A 103 -10.72 -25.56 4.97
CA GLY A 103 -10.89 -26.20 3.66
C GLY A 103 -10.43 -27.66 3.66
N GLU A 104 -9.33 -27.97 4.35
CA GLU A 104 -8.85 -29.36 4.51
C GLU A 104 -9.86 -30.30 5.20
N ARG A 105 -10.80 -29.76 5.98
CA ARG A 105 -11.87 -30.52 6.64
C ARG A 105 -13.19 -30.51 5.86
N GLY A 106 -13.24 -29.76 4.76
CA GLY A 106 -14.43 -29.58 3.92
C GLY A 106 -14.02 -29.49 2.46
N ASP A 107 -14.30 -28.36 1.82
CA ASP A 107 -13.96 -28.10 0.41
C ASP A 107 -12.66 -27.27 0.30
N LEU A 108 -11.54 -27.97 0.12
CA LEU A 108 -10.22 -27.35 -0.03
C LEU A 108 -10.08 -26.56 -1.35
N PRO A 109 -10.48 -27.07 -2.53
CA PRO A 109 -10.49 -26.29 -3.77
C PRO A 109 -11.23 -24.96 -3.65
N GLU A 110 -12.44 -24.94 -3.10
CA GLU A 110 -13.21 -23.70 -2.97
C GLU A 110 -12.55 -22.71 -1.99
N ALA A 111 -12.01 -23.20 -0.86
CA ALA A 111 -11.26 -22.37 0.08
C ALA A 111 -10.02 -21.72 -0.56
N LEU A 112 -9.30 -22.46 -1.40
CA LEU A 112 -8.15 -21.94 -2.14
C LEU A 112 -8.55 -20.92 -3.22
N ARG A 113 -9.66 -21.15 -3.93
CA ARG A 113 -10.22 -20.18 -4.90
C ARG A 113 -10.65 -18.89 -4.24
N PHE A 114 -11.30 -19.00 -3.10
CA PHE A 114 -11.68 -17.87 -2.29
C PHE A 114 -10.44 -17.05 -1.89
N LEU A 115 -9.40 -17.69 -1.37
CA LEU A 115 -8.13 -17.02 -1.03
C LEU A 115 -7.47 -16.39 -2.25
N ALA A 116 -7.44 -17.08 -3.39
CA ALA A 116 -6.91 -16.55 -4.64
C ALA A 116 -7.61 -15.25 -5.03
N ARG A 117 -8.95 -15.21 -4.95
CA ARG A 117 -9.77 -14.04 -5.26
C ARG A 117 -9.45 -12.87 -4.32
N VAL A 118 -9.44 -13.12 -3.01
CA VAL A 118 -9.15 -12.10 -1.99
C VAL A 118 -7.76 -11.49 -2.18
N VAL A 119 -6.74 -12.33 -2.39
CA VAL A 119 -5.38 -11.83 -2.60
C VAL A 119 -5.29 -11.06 -3.92
N LYS A 120 -5.92 -11.54 -5.00
CA LYS A 120 -5.92 -10.87 -6.31
C LYS A 120 -6.55 -9.49 -6.23
N ILE A 121 -7.67 -9.34 -5.51
CA ILE A 121 -8.34 -8.05 -5.31
C ILE A 121 -7.42 -7.10 -4.53
N ARG A 122 -6.80 -7.56 -3.43
CA ARG A 122 -5.84 -6.76 -2.66
C ARG A 122 -4.63 -6.31 -3.50
N GLU A 123 -4.07 -7.21 -4.31
CA GLU A 123 -2.94 -6.91 -5.18
C GLU A 123 -3.31 -5.95 -6.32
N GLY A 124 -4.47 -6.16 -6.95
CA GLY A 124 -5.02 -5.29 -7.99
C GLY A 124 -5.20 -3.86 -7.48
N ASN A 125 -5.83 -3.70 -6.33
CA ASN A 125 -6.09 -2.39 -5.73
C ASN A 125 -4.80 -1.72 -5.25
N ALA A 126 -3.88 -2.46 -4.63
CA ALA A 126 -2.56 -1.92 -4.29
C ALA A 126 -1.77 -1.47 -5.54
N LYS A 127 -1.89 -2.18 -6.67
CA LYS A 127 -1.26 -1.79 -7.94
C LYS A 127 -1.94 -0.56 -8.54
N ALA A 128 -3.27 -0.51 -8.56
CA ALA A 128 -4.03 0.63 -9.07
C ALA A 128 -3.68 1.91 -8.31
N ILE A 129 -3.66 1.86 -6.97
CA ILE A 129 -3.26 2.99 -6.12
C ILE A 129 -1.83 3.44 -6.43
N LYS A 130 -0.87 2.50 -6.55
CA LYS A 130 0.52 2.85 -6.90
C LYS A 130 0.62 3.53 -8.26
N MET A 131 -0.07 3.01 -9.28
CA MET A 131 -0.06 3.58 -10.62
C MET A 131 -0.75 4.94 -10.65
N ALA A 132 -1.82 5.12 -9.89
CA ALA A 132 -2.53 6.39 -9.78
C ALA A 132 -1.61 7.49 -9.21
N VAL A 133 -0.82 7.20 -8.18
CA VAL A 133 0.00 8.19 -7.46
C VAL A 133 1.39 8.41 -8.09
N ALA A 134 1.90 7.45 -8.88
CA ALA A 134 3.25 7.51 -9.45
C ALA A 134 3.47 8.74 -10.36
N LEU A 135 2.52 9.06 -11.23
CA LEU A 135 2.67 10.17 -12.18
C LEU A 135 2.66 11.54 -11.50
N PRO A 136 1.74 11.86 -10.56
CA PRO A 136 1.83 13.07 -9.74
C PRO A 136 3.18 13.24 -9.03
N ILE A 137 3.73 12.18 -8.44
CA ILE A 137 5.05 12.22 -7.79
C ILE A 137 6.13 12.56 -8.82
N PHE A 138 6.11 11.90 -9.98
CA PHE A 138 7.06 12.19 -11.06
C PHE A 138 6.97 13.66 -11.51
N LEU A 139 5.76 14.21 -11.67
CA LEU A 139 5.56 15.61 -12.05
C LEU A 139 6.08 16.59 -10.99
N LEU A 140 5.89 16.30 -9.70
CA LEU A 140 6.44 17.11 -8.61
C LEU A 140 7.98 17.09 -8.60
N VAL A 141 8.59 15.92 -8.84
CA VAL A 141 10.05 15.79 -8.96
C VAL A 141 10.57 16.55 -10.18
N LEU A 142 9.90 16.42 -11.32
CA LEU A 142 10.23 17.16 -12.55
C LEU A 142 10.14 18.68 -12.32
N MET A 143 9.04 19.14 -11.72
CA MET A 143 8.84 20.56 -11.38
C MET A 143 9.96 21.08 -10.48
N SER A 144 10.27 20.34 -9.42
CA SER A 144 11.35 20.69 -8.48
C SER A 144 12.70 20.74 -9.19
N GLY A 145 12.97 19.81 -10.11
CA GLY A 145 14.19 19.80 -10.90
C GLY A 145 14.33 21.01 -11.83
N VAL A 146 13.26 21.38 -12.54
CA VAL A 146 13.24 22.60 -13.39
C VAL A 146 13.45 23.84 -12.53
N GLN A 147 12.72 23.96 -11.42
CA GLN A 147 12.85 25.07 -10.47
C GLN A 147 14.28 25.21 -9.93
N LEU A 148 14.90 24.11 -9.51
CA LEU A 148 16.28 24.12 -9.03
C LEU A 148 17.26 24.51 -10.13
N GLY A 149 17.11 23.95 -11.34
CA GLY A 149 17.96 24.30 -12.48
C GLY A 149 17.89 25.80 -12.83
N VAL A 150 16.70 26.39 -12.72
CA VAL A 150 16.51 27.85 -12.85
C VAL A 150 17.22 28.59 -11.72
N ALA A 151 17.02 28.19 -10.47
CA ALA A 151 17.50 28.92 -9.30
C ALA A 151 19.02 28.90 -9.11
N ILE A 152 19.67 27.76 -9.39
CA ILE A 152 21.11 27.57 -9.16
C ILE A 152 21.95 27.66 -10.44
N GLY A 153 21.34 27.42 -11.60
CA GLY A 153 22.03 27.43 -12.88
C GLY A 153 21.74 28.70 -13.65
N MET A 154 20.47 28.90 -14.04
CA MET A 154 20.11 29.97 -14.97
C MET A 154 20.20 31.37 -14.35
N MET A 155 19.61 31.57 -13.17
CA MET A 155 19.46 32.91 -12.58
C MET A 155 20.82 33.58 -12.29
N PRO A 156 21.83 32.89 -11.72
CA PRO A 156 23.17 33.47 -11.52
C PRO A 156 23.85 33.92 -12.82
N ILE A 157 23.59 33.26 -13.95
CA ILE A 157 24.17 33.63 -15.25
C ILE A 157 23.52 34.93 -15.74
N MET A 158 22.20 35.06 -15.61
CA MET A 158 21.49 36.28 -15.99
C MET A 158 21.91 37.48 -15.14
N GLU A 159 22.11 37.29 -13.83
CA GLU A 159 22.60 38.34 -12.92
C GLU A 159 24.01 38.85 -13.29
N GLN A 160 24.86 38.00 -13.89
CA GLN A 160 26.17 38.42 -14.40
C GLN A 160 26.08 39.27 -15.66
N ILE A 161 25.02 39.10 -16.46
CA ILE A 161 24.81 39.83 -17.71
C ILE A 161 24.15 41.19 -17.44
N MET A 162 23.13 41.20 -16.58
CA MET A 162 22.34 42.39 -16.30
C MET A 162 21.92 42.40 -14.83
N PRO A 163 22.02 43.55 -14.12
CA PRO A 163 21.58 43.65 -12.74
C PRO A 163 20.07 43.39 -12.61
N ALA A 164 19.66 42.74 -11.52
CA ALA A 164 18.29 42.24 -11.32
C ALA A 164 17.23 43.36 -11.31
N GLU A 165 17.60 44.60 -10.99
CA GLU A 165 16.73 45.77 -11.02
C GLU A 165 16.22 46.08 -12.42
N ARG A 166 17.00 45.72 -13.44
CA ARG A 166 16.69 45.93 -14.86
C ARG A 166 15.95 44.75 -15.49
N PHE A 167 15.71 43.67 -14.74
CA PHE A 167 14.94 42.55 -15.28
C PHE A 167 13.50 42.99 -15.60
N PRO A 168 12.92 42.46 -16.70
CA PRO A 168 11.50 42.64 -16.98
C PRO A 168 10.67 41.98 -15.87
N PHE A 169 9.38 42.34 -15.79
CA PHE A 169 8.49 41.87 -14.71
C PHE A 169 8.54 40.35 -14.48
N ILE A 170 8.43 39.55 -15.55
CA ILE A 170 8.48 38.08 -15.48
C ILE A 170 9.87 37.60 -15.00
N GLY A 171 10.95 38.25 -15.46
CA GLY A 171 12.31 37.98 -15.00
C GLY A 171 12.49 38.26 -13.50
N LYS A 172 11.90 39.35 -12.99
CA LYS A 172 11.89 39.65 -11.55
C LYS A 172 11.12 38.60 -10.73
N VAL A 173 9.97 38.12 -11.22
CA VAL A 173 9.22 37.03 -10.55
C VAL A 173 10.08 35.77 -10.44
N LEU A 174 10.76 35.38 -11.53
CA LEU A 174 11.66 34.23 -11.51
C LEU A 174 12.87 34.44 -10.60
N TYR A 175 13.41 35.66 -10.53
CA TYR A 175 14.51 36.02 -9.64
C TYR A 175 14.10 35.87 -8.16
N TYR A 176 12.98 36.44 -7.74
CA TYR A 176 12.52 36.30 -6.36
C TYR A 176 12.16 34.86 -6.00
N LEU A 177 11.55 34.11 -6.92
CA LEU A 177 11.26 32.70 -6.71
C LEU A 177 12.57 31.88 -6.59
N SER A 178 13.55 32.19 -7.43
CA SER A 178 14.87 31.56 -7.40
C SER A 178 15.63 31.85 -6.11
N ALA A 179 15.58 33.10 -5.63
CA ALA A 179 16.15 33.50 -4.35
C ALA A 179 15.46 32.75 -3.19
N ALA A 180 14.12 32.70 -3.19
CA ALA A 180 13.36 31.95 -2.19
C ALA A 180 13.72 30.46 -2.19
N ILE A 181 13.89 29.86 -3.36
CA ILE A 181 14.36 28.47 -3.48
C ILE A 181 15.78 28.35 -2.92
N ARG A 182 16.71 29.21 -3.29
CA ARG A 182 18.11 29.14 -2.82
C ARG A 182 18.24 29.26 -1.31
N ASP A 183 17.51 30.22 -0.72
CA ASP A 183 17.60 30.55 0.69
C ASP A 183 16.74 29.63 1.57
N PHE A 184 15.60 29.15 1.06
CA PHE A 184 14.62 28.37 1.82
C PHE A 184 14.32 26.99 1.23
N TRP A 185 15.21 26.39 0.42
CA TRP A 185 14.99 25.07 -0.20
C TRP A 185 14.61 23.98 0.82
N PHE A 186 15.17 24.04 2.02
CA PHE A 186 14.88 23.08 3.10
C PHE A 186 13.44 23.22 3.63
N LEU A 187 12.85 24.41 3.61
CA LEU A 187 11.44 24.60 3.92
C LEU A 187 10.55 24.24 2.74
N ILE A 188 10.95 24.59 1.52
CA ILE A 188 10.13 24.38 0.32
C ILE A 188 10.03 22.90 -0.06
N TYR A 189 11.15 22.16 0.01
CA TYR A 189 11.20 20.75 -0.36
C TYR A 189 11.36 19.83 0.85
N GLY A 190 12.19 20.22 1.82
CA GLY A 190 12.45 19.39 3.00
C GLY A 190 11.25 19.22 3.92
N LEU A 191 10.51 20.31 4.21
CA LEU A 191 9.33 20.25 5.07
C LEU A 191 8.21 19.37 4.48
N PRO A 192 7.80 19.49 3.20
CA PRO A 192 6.80 18.59 2.62
C PRO A 192 7.23 17.12 2.61
N VAL A 193 8.52 16.84 2.34
CA VAL A 193 9.05 15.47 2.38
C VAL A 193 8.99 14.91 3.81
N LEU A 194 9.37 15.72 4.81
CA LEU A 194 9.33 15.34 6.22
C LEU A 194 7.89 15.11 6.70
N LEU A 195 6.96 16.00 6.34
CA LEU A 195 5.54 15.86 6.66
C LEU A 195 4.93 14.64 5.97
N GLY A 196 5.28 14.39 4.70
CA GLY A 196 4.87 13.19 3.97
C GLY A 196 5.38 11.91 4.64
N PHE A 197 6.66 11.89 5.01
CA PHE A 197 7.24 10.76 5.74
C PHE A 197 6.55 10.55 7.10
N ALA A 198 6.37 11.62 7.88
CA ALA A 198 5.68 11.56 9.16
C ALA A 198 4.23 11.05 9.01
N TYR A 199 3.53 11.50 7.98
CA TYR A 199 2.19 11.03 7.63
C TYR A 199 2.18 9.52 7.37
N PHE A 200 2.97 9.02 6.40
CA PHE A 200 3.02 7.59 6.08
C PHE A 200 3.52 6.73 7.24
N TRP A 201 4.42 7.28 8.09
CA TRP A 201 4.90 6.62 9.29
C TRP A 201 3.82 6.51 10.37
N SER A 202 2.99 7.54 10.51
CA SER A 202 1.89 7.61 11.47
C SER A 202 0.75 6.65 11.13
N LEU A 203 0.43 6.43 9.85
CA LEU A 203 -0.69 5.61 9.39
C LEU A 203 -0.78 4.23 10.10
N PRO A 204 0.26 3.36 10.07
CA PRO A 204 0.17 2.04 10.71
C PRO A 204 0.46 2.05 12.23
N ARG A 205 1.05 3.13 12.77
CA ARG A 205 1.64 3.14 14.13
C ARG A 205 0.87 3.95 15.15
N TRP A 206 0.34 5.10 14.75
CA TRP A 206 -0.31 6.01 15.68
C TRP A 206 -1.66 5.43 16.11
N THR A 207 -1.92 5.38 17.42
CA THR A 207 -3.13 4.80 18.00
C THR A 207 -3.76 5.74 19.02
N GLY A 208 -5.00 5.45 19.43
CA GLY A 208 -5.67 6.11 20.54
C GLY A 208 -6.88 6.99 20.16
N PRO A 209 -7.53 7.63 21.16
CA PRO A 209 -8.78 8.36 20.95
C PRO A 209 -8.66 9.55 19.99
N LEU A 210 -7.53 10.27 20.03
CA LEU A 210 -7.26 11.39 19.13
C LEU A 210 -7.15 10.92 17.67
N ARG A 211 -6.47 9.79 17.45
CA ARG A 211 -6.36 9.15 16.13
C ARG A 211 -7.74 8.79 15.58
N ASN A 212 -8.62 8.25 16.44
CA ASN A 212 -9.99 7.89 16.08
C ASN A 212 -10.85 9.08 15.63
N ARG A 213 -10.60 10.29 16.17
CA ARG A 213 -11.26 11.52 15.70
C ARG A 213 -10.74 11.93 14.32
N LEU A 214 -9.42 11.89 14.11
CA LEU A 214 -8.81 12.24 12.83
C LEU A 214 -9.14 11.24 11.72
N ASP A 215 -9.39 9.98 12.07
CA ASP A 215 -9.86 8.94 11.17
C ASP A 215 -11.20 9.29 10.48
N ARG A 216 -11.96 10.25 11.01
CA ARG A 216 -13.21 10.73 10.39
C ARG A 216 -12.98 11.74 9.26
N HIS A 217 -11.76 12.26 9.11
CA HIS A 217 -11.44 13.32 8.17
C HIS A 217 -10.31 12.92 7.22
N LEU A 218 -10.27 13.55 6.05
CA LEU A 218 -9.14 13.41 5.15
C LEU A 218 -7.87 13.98 5.79
N PRO A 219 -6.68 13.39 5.53
CA PRO A 219 -6.42 12.26 4.63
C PRO A 219 -6.54 10.87 5.30
N TYR A 220 -6.67 10.81 6.62
CA TYR A 220 -6.61 9.56 7.38
C TYR A 220 -7.80 8.61 7.14
N SER A 221 -8.98 9.14 6.80
CA SER A 221 -10.18 8.35 6.51
C SER A 221 -9.96 7.30 5.40
N VAL A 222 -9.16 7.63 4.38
CA VAL A 222 -8.83 6.69 3.28
C VAL A 222 -8.09 5.47 3.80
N TYR A 223 -7.14 5.67 4.72
CA TYR A 223 -6.41 4.56 5.33
C TYR A 223 -7.34 3.71 6.21
N ARG A 224 -8.19 4.36 7.02
CA ARG A 224 -9.19 3.68 7.85
C ARG A 224 -10.08 2.79 6.98
N ASP A 225 -10.72 3.36 5.96
CA ASP A 225 -11.73 2.67 5.15
C ASP A 225 -11.10 1.50 4.38
N LEU A 226 -9.87 1.68 3.86
CA LEU A 226 -9.12 0.60 3.21
C LEU A 226 -8.86 -0.56 4.18
N LYS A 227 -8.40 -0.26 5.40
CA LYS A 227 -8.10 -1.27 6.41
C LYS A 227 -9.34 -1.92 7.00
N ALA A 228 -10.41 -1.17 7.19
CA ALA A 228 -11.71 -1.68 7.60
C ALA A 228 -12.25 -2.68 6.56
N SER A 229 -12.15 -2.35 5.28
CA SER A 229 -12.61 -3.21 4.20
C SER A 229 -11.75 -4.47 4.04
N GLU A 230 -10.41 -4.34 4.14
CA GLU A 230 -9.51 -5.51 4.21
C GLU A 230 -9.89 -6.44 5.37
N PHE A 231 -10.25 -5.88 6.52
CA PHE A 231 -10.73 -6.62 7.69
C PHE A 231 -12.05 -7.34 7.41
N LEU A 232 -13.05 -6.67 6.83
CA LEU A 232 -14.33 -7.30 6.47
C LEU A 232 -14.14 -8.47 5.51
N VAL A 233 -13.30 -8.31 4.49
CA VAL A 233 -13.00 -9.39 3.53
C VAL A 233 -12.32 -10.57 4.23
N SER A 234 -11.34 -10.31 5.11
CA SER A 234 -10.71 -11.35 5.92
C SER A 234 -11.71 -12.02 6.87
N LEU A 235 -12.63 -11.27 7.45
CA LEU A 235 -13.61 -11.79 8.37
C LEU A 235 -14.64 -12.67 7.66
N ALA A 236 -15.14 -12.25 6.49
CA ALA A 236 -16.01 -13.05 5.64
C ALA A 236 -15.35 -14.38 5.23
N ALA A 237 -14.06 -14.34 4.88
CA ALA A 237 -13.27 -15.53 4.58
C ALA A 237 -13.30 -16.56 5.71
N LEU A 238 -13.06 -16.07 6.92
CA LEU A 238 -12.98 -16.90 8.12
C LEU A 238 -14.37 -17.38 8.55
N SER A 239 -15.41 -16.58 8.35
CA SER A 239 -16.81 -16.97 8.59
C SER A 239 -17.23 -18.11 7.67
N GLN A 240 -16.96 -18.01 6.37
CA GLN A 240 -17.25 -19.07 5.39
C GLN A 240 -16.49 -20.37 5.72
N ALA A 241 -15.33 -20.24 6.34
CA ALA A 241 -14.53 -21.32 6.91
C ALA A 241 -15.09 -21.89 8.24
N ASN A 242 -16.31 -21.52 8.65
CA ASN A 242 -16.95 -21.85 9.93
C ASN A 242 -16.11 -21.47 11.16
N THR A 243 -15.30 -20.39 11.06
CA THR A 243 -14.56 -19.85 12.21
C THR A 243 -15.44 -18.86 12.96
N ALA A 244 -15.57 -19.03 14.29
CA ALA A 244 -16.29 -18.08 15.12
C ALA A 244 -15.67 -16.68 15.02
N VAL A 245 -16.51 -15.63 15.01
CA VAL A 245 -16.08 -14.23 14.86
C VAL A 245 -15.00 -13.83 15.89
N PHE A 246 -15.12 -14.33 17.12
CA PHE A 246 -14.14 -14.10 18.17
C PHE A 246 -12.74 -14.64 17.80
N ASP A 247 -12.67 -15.88 17.34
CA ASP A 247 -11.40 -16.53 16.95
C ASP A 247 -10.81 -15.88 15.70
N ALA A 248 -11.66 -15.48 14.75
CA ALA A 248 -11.25 -14.75 13.57
C ALA A 248 -10.61 -13.40 13.92
N VAL A 249 -11.22 -12.61 14.81
CA VAL A 249 -10.66 -11.34 15.28
C VAL A 249 -9.33 -11.56 16.02
N MET A 250 -9.26 -12.57 16.89
CA MET A 250 -8.03 -12.89 17.62
C MET A 250 -6.87 -13.27 16.68
N LEU A 251 -7.17 -13.98 15.59
CA LEU A 251 -6.16 -14.31 14.57
C LEU A 251 -5.66 -13.05 13.86
N LEU A 252 -6.59 -12.24 13.34
CA LEU A 252 -6.27 -11.03 12.59
C LEU A 252 -5.45 -10.05 13.45
N GLU A 253 -5.71 -10.01 14.76
CA GLU A 253 -4.95 -9.21 15.75
C GLU A 253 -3.45 -9.55 15.80
N ARG A 254 -3.07 -10.82 15.59
CA ARG A 254 -1.68 -11.29 15.67
C ARG A 254 -0.82 -10.71 14.55
N GLY A 255 -1.37 -10.63 13.34
CA GLY A 255 -0.70 -10.08 12.15
C GLY A 255 -0.90 -8.57 11.94
N ALA A 256 -1.78 -7.94 12.72
CA ALA A 256 -2.18 -6.56 12.55
C ALA A 256 -1.06 -5.54 12.83
N THR A 257 -1.14 -4.39 12.16
CA THR A 257 -0.36 -3.19 12.52
C THR A 257 -0.78 -2.68 13.90
N PRO A 258 0.05 -1.89 14.61
CA PRO A 258 -0.34 -1.30 15.89
C PRO A 258 -1.71 -0.59 15.86
N TRP A 259 -1.99 0.20 14.81
CA TRP A 259 -3.30 0.84 14.63
C TRP A 259 -4.45 -0.16 14.52
N MET A 260 -4.33 -1.15 13.63
CA MET A 260 -5.39 -2.16 13.45
C MET A 260 -5.56 -3.01 14.71
N ARG A 261 -4.45 -3.40 15.36
CA ARG A 261 -4.46 -4.17 16.60
C ARG A 261 -5.23 -3.45 17.71
N TRP A 262 -5.10 -2.13 17.81
CA TRP A 262 -5.84 -1.33 18.79
C TRP A 262 -7.36 -1.45 18.59
N HIS A 263 -7.84 -1.40 17.34
CA HIS A 263 -9.26 -1.62 17.03
C HIS A 263 -9.68 -3.08 17.31
N LEU A 264 -8.93 -4.06 16.79
CA LEU A 264 -9.26 -5.48 16.96
C LEU A 264 -9.29 -5.92 18.42
N ALA A 265 -8.37 -5.42 19.25
CA ALA A 265 -8.38 -5.70 20.69
C ALA A 265 -9.67 -5.18 21.36
N ARG A 266 -10.16 -4.00 20.96
CA ARG A 266 -11.42 -3.44 21.47
C ARG A 266 -12.64 -4.23 20.98
N ILE A 267 -12.63 -4.70 19.73
CA ILE A 267 -13.67 -5.59 19.20
C ILE A 267 -13.69 -6.89 20.02
N ARG A 268 -12.52 -7.51 20.20
CA ARG A 268 -12.37 -8.77 20.96
C ARG A 268 -12.89 -8.65 22.39
N ILE A 269 -12.49 -7.60 23.12
CA ILE A 269 -13.00 -7.34 24.48
C ILE A 269 -14.53 -7.16 24.45
N SER A 270 -15.06 -6.42 23.48
CA SER A 270 -16.50 -6.21 23.36
C SER A 270 -17.29 -7.48 23.06
N LEU A 271 -16.72 -8.41 22.28
CA LEU A 271 -17.31 -9.74 22.02
C LEU A 271 -17.37 -10.60 23.29
N THR A 272 -16.37 -10.53 24.17
CA THR A 272 -16.40 -11.27 25.46
C THR A 272 -17.47 -10.75 26.42
N ALA A 273 -17.91 -9.50 26.27
CA ALA A 273 -18.93 -8.88 27.11
C ALA A 273 -20.38 -9.23 26.70
N ASN A 274 -20.57 -10.29 25.90
CA ASN A 274 -21.85 -10.75 25.36
C ASN A 274 -22.67 -9.65 24.63
N ARG A 275 -21.96 -8.69 24.01
CA ARG A 275 -22.59 -7.68 23.14
C ARG A 275 -22.91 -8.30 21.78
N SER A 276 -23.93 -7.77 21.10
CA SER A 276 -24.18 -8.15 19.70
C SER A 276 -22.94 -7.86 18.84
N ILE A 277 -22.73 -8.67 17.80
CA ILE A 277 -21.55 -8.59 16.93
C ILE A 277 -21.41 -7.18 16.34
N LEU A 278 -22.52 -6.59 15.88
CA LEU A 278 -22.56 -5.22 15.36
C LEU A 278 -22.08 -4.19 16.39
N LYS A 279 -22.57 -4.28 17.63
CA LYS A 279 -22.16 -3.38 18.73
C LYS A 279 -20.71 -3.60 19.17
N ALA A 280 -20.18 -4.81 19.00
CA ALA A 280 -18.77 -5.09 19.27
C ALA A 280 -17.84 -4.49 18.20
N MET A 281 -18.33 -4.32 16.97
CA MET A 281 -17.59 -3.73 15.85
C MET A 281 -17.53 -2.20 15.89
N ASP A 282 -18.39 -1.55 16.68
CA ASP A 282 -18.41 -0.10 16.90
C ASP A 282 -17.20 0.37 17.74
N THR A 283 -16.04 0.44 17.09
CA THR A 283 -14.79 0.94 17.68
C THR A 283 -14.28 2.21 17.02
N GLY A 284 -14.96 2.68 15.97
CA GLY A 284 -14.48 3.71 15.04
C GLY A 284 -13.58 3.18 13.92
N LEU A 285 -13.47 1.85 13.78
CA LEU A 285 -12.80 1.20 12.64
C LEU A 285 -13.54 1.47 11.33
N PHE A 286 -14.86 1.50 11.37
CA PHE A 286 -15.72 1.70 10.21
C PHE A 286 -16.12 3.17 10.09
N SER A 287 -16.27 3.65 8.84
CA SER A 287 -16.99 4.90 8.58
C SER A 287 -18.46 4.73 8.98
N GLU A 288 -19.16 5.85 9.20
CA GLU A 288 -20.60 5.82 9.46
C GLU A 288 -21.34 5.11 8.32
N GLU A 289 -20.99 5.42 7.07
CA GLU A 289 -21.53 4.74 5.88
C GLU A 289 -21.31 3.21 5.86
N ILE A 290 -20.09 2.73 6.17
CA ILE A 290 -19.81 1.29 6.20
C ILE A 290 -20.57 0.63 7.36
N PHE A 291 -20.67 1.31 8.51
CA PHE A 291 -21.35 0.81 9.69
C PHE A 291 -22.86 0.72 9.49
N ASP A 292 -23.47 1.72 8.86
CA ASP A 292 -24.91 1.73 8.52
C ASP A 292 -25.24 0.59 7.56
N ARG A 293 -24.42 0.41 6.50
CA ARG A 293 -24.53 -0.74 5.60
C ARG A 293 -24.45 -2.05 6.38
N LEU A 294 -23.47 -2.19 7.29
CA LEU A 294 -23.32 -3.40 8.10
C LEU A 294 -24.55 -3.67 8.99
N SER A 295 -25.15 -2.62 9.57
CA SER A 295 -26.39 -2.70 10.34
C SER A 295 -27.53 -3.28 9.50
N GLU A 296 -27.75 -2.74 8.31
CA GLU A 296 -28.81 -3.20 7.40
C GLU A 296 -28.66 -4.69 7.04
N TYR A 297 -27.43 -5.16 6.77
CA TYR A 297 -27.21 -6.56 6.45
C TYR A 297 -27.35 -7.49 7.67
N SER A 298 -27.06 -6.99 8.87
CA SER A 298 -27.24 -7.76 10.11
C SER A 298 -28.72 -8.05 10.41
N GLU A 299 -29.63 -7.18 9.98
CA GLU A 299 -31.07 -7.32 10.17
C GLU A 299 -31.72 -8.29 9.16
N ARG A 300 -31.10 -8.48 7.98
CA ARG A 300 -31.67 -9.24 6.84
C ARG A 300 -31.33 -10.74 6.81
N SER A 301 -30.90 -11.32 7.94
CA SER A 301 -30.69 -12.78 8.15
C SER A 301 -29.51 -13.45 7.40
N ASN A 302 -28.58 -12.70 6.81
CA ASN A 302 -27.33 -13.29 6.29
C ASN A 302 -26.12 -12.36 6.45
N PHE A 303 -25.71 -12.18 7.72
CA PHE A 303 -24.63 -11.29 8.14
C PHE A 303 -23.29 -11.59 7.46
N GLU A 304 -23.01 -12.87 7.17
CA GLU A 304 -21.76 -13.32 6.54
C GLU A 304 -21.65 -12.86 5.07
N ASP A 305 -22.74 -13.02 4.31
CA ASP A 305 -22.82 -12.55 2.93
C ASP A 305 -22.78 -11.01 2.85
N GLY A 306 -23.36 -10.34 3.84
CA GLY A 306 -23.29 -8.88 3.99
C GLY A 306 -21.88 -8.36 4.19
N ILE A 307 -21.13 -8.92 5.13
CA ILE A 307 -19.73 -8.55 5.40
C ILE A 307 -18.88 -8.73 4.14
N ARG A 308 -19.06 -9.83 3.40
CA ARG A 308 -18.32 -10.11 2.16
C ARG A 308 -18.60 -9.05 1.10
N LYS A 309 -19.88 -8.76 0.85
CA LYS A 309 -20.29 -7.82 -0.20
C LYS A 309 -19.87 -6.39 0.11
N ILE A 310 -20.03 -5.94 1.36
CA ILE A 310 -19.55 -4.62 1.80
C ILE A 310 -18.03 -4.55 1.69
N GLY A 311 -17.32 -5.54 2.25
CA GLY A 311 -15.86 -5.55 2.26
C GLY A 311 -15.24 -5.52 0.86
N LEU A 312 -15.78 -6.25 -0.11
CA LEU A 312 -15.26 -6.22 -1.49
C LEU A 312 -15.62 -4.91 -2.21
N GLY A 313 -16.88 -4.48 -2.12
CA GLY A 313 -17.35 -3.27 -2.78
C GLY A 313 -16.61 -2.02 -2.30
N THR A 314 -16.37 -1.88 -1.00
CA THR A 314 -15.68 -0.70 -0.47
C THR A 314 -14.21 -0.64 -0.89
N ILE A 315 -13.50 -1.77 -1.08
CA ILE A 315 -12.12 -1.72 -1.59
C ILE A 315 -12.11 -1.25 -3.05
N GLU A 316 -13.08 -1.68 -3.86
CA GLU A 316 -13.24 -1.25 -5.26
C GLU A 316 -13.59 0.25 -5.33
N GLU A 317 -14.58 0.72 -4.56
CA GLU A 317 -14.99 2.13 -4.44
C GLU A 317 -13.79 3.03 -4.03
N ILE A 318 -12.96 2.61 -3.07
CA ILE A 318 -11.76 3.34 -2.65
C ILE A 318 -10.72 3.41 -3.78
N ALA A 319 -10.51 2.32 -4.50
CA ALA A 319 -9.55 2.29 -5.60
C ALA A 319 -9.97 3.22 -6.76
N GLU A 320 -11.26 3.23 -7.09
CA GLU A 320 -11.86 4.14 -8.07
C GLU A 320 -11.74 5.60 -7.64
N ALA A 321 -12.13 5.93 -6.40
CA ALA A 321 -12.03 7.29 -5.87
C ALA A 321 -10.58 7.81 -5.85
N ILE A 322 -9.60 6.95 -5.53
CA ILE A 322 -8.17 7.31 -5.62
C ILE A 322 -7.77 7.55 -7.08
N GLY A 323 -8.26 6.73 -8.01
CA GLY A 323 -8.03 6.90 -9.45
C GLY A 323 -8.53 8.24 -9.96
N GLU A 324 -9.78 8.59 -9.66
CA GLU A 324 -10.42 9.85 -10.08
C GLU A 324 -9.71 11.08 -9.47
N ARG A 325 -9.50 11.07 -8.15
CA ARG A 325 -8.82 12.19 -7.45
C ARG A 325 -7.39 12.37 -7.95
N SER A 326 -6.68 11.27 -8.20
CA SER A 326 -5.34 11.34 -8.76
C SER A 326 -5.33 11.85 -10.20
N ALA A 327 -6.36 11.56 -10.99
CA ALA A 327 -6.49 12.10 -12.34
C ALA A 327 -6.67 13.63 -12.33
N ILE A 328 -7.51 14.15 -11.44
CA ILE A 328 -7.68 15.60 -11.24
C ILE A 328 -6.35 16.23 -10.81
N MET A 329 -5.71 15.66 -9.79
CA MET A 329 -4.41 16.13 -9.28
C MET A 329 -3.33 16.11 -10.37
N ARG A 330 -3.25 15.04 -11.16
CA ARG A 330 -2.35 14.93 -12.31
C ARG A 330 -2.59 16.06 -13.31
N ASN A 331 -3.84 16.27 -13.72
CA ASN A 331 -4.16 17.30 -14.71
C ASN A 331 -3.79 18.70 -14.19
N ALA A 332 -4.08 18.98 -12.91
CA ALA A 332 -3.67 20.22 -12.27
C ALA A 332 -2.13 20.39 -12.24
N LEU A 333 -1.39 19.34 -11.90
CA LEU A 333 0.07 19.35 -11.90
C LEU A 333 0.66 19.51 -13.30
N VAL A 334 0.07 18.90 -14.33
CA VAL A 334 0.51 19.09 -15.72
C VAL A 334 0.36 20.55 -16.13
N VAL A 335 -0.79 21.17 -15.83
CA VAL A 335 -1.01 22.59 -16.11
C VAL A 335 -0.03 23.46 -15.33
N MET A 336 0.22 23.15 -14.06
CA MET A 336 1.18 23.88 -13.22
C MET A 336 2.62 23.78 -13.74
N VAL A 337 3.08 22.57 -14.08
CA VAL A 337 4.41 22.31 -14.65
C VAL A 337 4.55 23.01 -16.00
N GLY A 338 3.58 22.84 -16.90
CA GLY A 338 3.59 23.47 -18.21
C GLY A 338 3.59 25.00 -18.11
N GLY A 339 2.74 25.56 -17.25
CA GLY A 339 2.70 26.99 -16.96
C GLY A 339 4.02 27.51 -16.39
N PHE A 340 4.64 26.76 -15.48
CA PHE A 340 5.95 27.12 -14.93
C PHE A 340 7.08 27.09 -15.97
N ILE A 341 7.09 26.10 -16.87
CA ILE A 341 8.05 26.02 -17.98
C ILE A 341 7.85 27.20 -18.93
N LEU A 342 6.60 27.51 -19.32
CA LEU A 342 6.29 28.66 -20.17
C LEU A 342 6.72 29.98 -19.52
N LEU A 343 6.46 30.15 -18.21
CA LEU A 343 6.92 31.31 -17.44
C LEU A 343 8.44 31.44 -17.48
N THR A 344 9.16 30.32 -17.33
CA THR A 344 10.62 30.26 -17.37
C THR A 344 11.15 30.69 -18.74
N ILE A 345 10.60 30.14 -19.83
CA ILE A 345 10.99 30.48 -21.21
C ILE A 345 10.69 31.95 -21.52
N ALA A 346 9.50 32.43 -21.15
CA ALA A 346 9.11 33.82 -21.37
C ALA A 346 10.02 34.78 -20.59
N GLY A 347 10.32 34.47 -19.32
CA GLY A 347 11.23 35.25 -18.50
C GLY A 347 12.64 35.29 -19.06
N MET A 348 13.16 34.14 -19.54
CA MET A 348 14.44 34.06 -20.24
C MET A 348 14.46 34.96 -21.49
N MET A 349 13.48 34.76 -22.38
CA MET A 349 13.43 35.46 -23.66
C MET A 349 13.32 36.97 -23.46
N MET A 350 12.44 37.43 -22.57
CA MET A 350 12.30 38.85 -22.28
C MET A 350 13.57 39.44 -21.65
N THR A 351 14.21 38.74 -20.72
CA THR A 351 15.44 39.22 -20.08
C THR A 351 16.60 39.28 -21.07
N ALA A 352 16.71 38.30 -21.97
CA ALA A 352 17.72 38.27 -23.02
C ALA A 352 17.53 39.39 -24.06
N LEU A 353 16.28 39.66 -24.47
CA LEU A 353 15.97 40.76 -25.38
C LEU A 353 16.30 42.13 -24.75
N GLU A 354 15.94 42.33 -23.49
CA GLU A 354 16.23 43.57 -22.76
C GLU A 354 17.74 43.79 -22.60
N ALA A 355 18.48 42.72 -22.28
CA ALA A 355 19.94 42.76 -22.22
C ALA A 355 20.56 43.13 -23.58
N GLY A 356 20.06 42.53 -24.68
CA GLY A 356 20.51 42.84 -26.04
C GLY A 356 20.25 44.29 -26.44
N ASN A 357 19.06 44.83 -26.13
CA ASN A 357 18.71 46.22 -26.39
C ASN A 357 19.64 47.19 -25.64
N GLN A 358 19.99 46.89 -24.40
CA GLN A 358 20.92 47.73 -23.61
C GLN A 358 22.34 47.71 -24.18
N ILE A 359 22.83 46.56 -24.62
CA ILE A 359 24.16 46.47 -25.26
C ILE A 359 24.17 47.29 -26.55
N GLN A 360 23.12 47.19 -27.37
CA GLN A 360 23.01 47.98 -28.60
C GLN A 360 23.00 49.49 -28.33
N GLN A 361 22.24 49.96 -27.34
CA GLN A 361 22.20 51.38 -26.96
C GLN A 361 23.57 51.90 -26.50
N MET A 362 24.36 51.08 -25.79
CA MET A 362 25.74 51.46 -25.41
C MET A 362 26.68 51.53 -26.61
N THR A 363 26.48 50.69 -27.63
CA THR A 363 27.33 50.68 -28.83
C THR A 363 26.97 51.71 -29.90
N THR A 364 25.72 52.21 -29.94
CA THR A 364 25.27 53.22 -30.91
C THR A 364 25.22 54.64 -30.34
N GLY A 365 25.33 54.79 -29.01
CA GLY A 365 25.30 56.08 -28.31
C GLY A 365 26.68 56.68 -27.99
N GLY A 366 27.78 56.09 -28.47
CA GLY A 366 29.13 56.63 -28.41
C GLY A 366 29.68 56.82 -29.81
#